data_AF-A0A2J6QQQ4-F1
#
_entry.id   AF-A0A2J6QQQ4-F1
#
_cell.length_a   1.000
_cell.length_b   1.000
_cell.length_c   1.000
_cell.angle_alpha   90.00
_cell.angle_beta   90.00
_cell.angle_gamma   90.00
#
_symmetry.space_group_name_H-M   'P 1'
#
loop_
_entity.id
_entity.type
_entity.pdbx_description
1 polymer ?
#
loop_
_entity_poly.entity_id
_entity_poly.type
_entity_poly.pdbx_seq_one_letter_code
_entity_poly.pdbx_strand_id
1 'polypeptide(L)'
;MIDGGLINWDFSNLSVLNLFEVNLESFFAVLPFEKLSGLRELRVELWGISPPTPRAVSWVDEYLVPCIKAIVRLEVLDIKCAHPHKLLPALEQHRRSLKVLRLRQCMASWALRVTAEDIEGLRTMCTCLDELVLDIKVVGDAEIEEQREET
;
A
#
# COMPACT_ATOMS: atom_id res chain seq x y z
N MET A 1 22.39 2.30 31.88
CA MET A 1 20.94 2.46 31.64
C MET A 1 20.79 3.64 30.72
N ILE A 2 20.59 3.40 29.43
CA ILE A 2 20.22 4.46 28.48
C ILE A 2 18.73 4.64 28.72
N ASP A 3 18.36 5.82 29.22
CA ASP A 3 16.97 6.22 29.40
C ASP A 3 16.25 6.01 28.07
N GLY A 4 15.20 5.17 28.09
CA GLY A 4 14.36 4.84 26.94
C GLY A 4 13.46 6.01 26.59
N GLY A 5 14.06 7.17 26.31
CA GLY A 5 13.38 8.35 25.81
C GLY A 5 12.71 7.98 24.51
N LEU A 6 11.41 7.72 24.56
CA LEU A 6 10.53 7.71 23.40
C LEU A 6 10.78 9.01 22.67
N ILE A 7 11.53 8.93 21.56
CA ILE A 7 11.70 10.05 20.65
C ILE A 7 10.29 10.40 20.19
N ASN A 8 9.77 11.51 20.70
CA ASN A 8 8.42 11.97 20.39
C ASN A 8 8.47 12.63 19.02
N TRP A 9 8.44 11.80 17.97
CA TRP A 9 8.38 12.29 16.59
C TRP A 9 7.05 13.03 16.41
N ASP A 10 7.12 14.31 16.03
CA ASP A 10 5.95 15.10 15.66
C ASP A 10 5.80 15.09 14.14
N PHE A 11 4.78 14.39 13.67
CA PHE A 11 4.42 14.31 12.25
C PHE A 11 3.25 15.22 11.87
N SER A 12 2.76 16.06 12.79
CA SER A 12 1.55 16.86 12.59
C SER A 12 1.66 17.83 11.40
N ASN A 13 2.88 18.28 11.09
CA ASN A 13 3.17 19.17 9.95
C ASN A 13 3.67 18.41 8.71
N LEU A 14 3.78 17.08 8.77
CA LEU A 14 4.30 16.28 7.66
C LEU A 14 3.19 16.12 6.60
N SER A 15 3.39 16.71 5.42
CA SER A 15 2.48 16.56 4.28
C SER A 15 2.90 15.46 3.31
N VAL A 16 4.18 15.08 3.31
CA VAL A 16 4.75 14.08 2.40
C VAL A 16 5.61 13.11 3.18
N LEU A 17 5.38 11.81 3.02
CA LEU A 17 6.15 10.73 3.64
C LEU A 17 6.68 9.81 2.54
N ASN A 18 8.00 9.72 2.50
CA ASN A 18 8.75 8.94 1.52
C ASN A 18 9.55 7.87 2.25
N LEU A 19 9.19 6.61 2.05
CA LEU A 19 9.84 5.46 2.66
C LEU A 19 10.49 4.63 1.56
N PHE A 20 11.80 4.82 1.38
CA PHE A 20 12.62 4.09 0.41
C PHE A 20 13.69 3.31 1.16
N GLU A 21 13.83 2.01 0.89
CA GLU A 21 14.86 1.15 1.49
C GLU A 21 14.84 1.11 3.03
N VAL A 22 13.68 1.39 3.64
CA VAL A 22 13.49 1.35 5.09
C VAL A 22 12.93 -0.02 5.52
N ASN A 23 13.36 -0.52 6.68
CA ASN A 23 12.65 -1.62 7.34
C ASN A 23 11.26 -1.12 7.81
N LEU A 24 10.26 -1.37 6.98
CA LEU A 24 8.91 -0.86 7.20
C LEU A 24 8.26 -1.45 8.46
N GLU A 25 8.53 -2.71 8.80
CA GLU A 25 7.99 -3.34 10.02
C GLU A 25 8.45 -2.56 11.26
N SER A 26 9.76 -2.30 11.37
CA SER A 26 10.31 -1.54 12.50
C SER A 26 9.83 -0.09 12.50
N PHE A 27 9.70 0.54 11.33
CA PHE A 27 9.24 1.93 11.23
C PHE A 27 7.76 2.06 11.65
N PHE A 28 6.88 1.23 11.10
CA PHE A 28 5.45 1.31 11.39
C PHE A 28 5.10 0.85 12.81
N ALA A 29 5.89 -0.05 13.41
CA ALA A 29 5.70 -0.46 14.80
C ALA A 29 5.85 0.70 15.81
N VAL A 30 6.57 1.76 15.44
CA VAL A 30 6.79 2.94 16.30
C VAL A 30 6.14 4.21 15.76
N LEU A 31 5.43 4.12 14.63
CA LEU A 31 4.82 5.28 13.99
C LEU A 31 3.47 5.61 14.66
N PRO A 32 3.31 6.80 15.26
CA PRO A 32 2.02 7.22 15.80
C PRO A 32 1.08 7.64 14.66
N PHE A 33 0.21 6.72 14.24
CA PHE A 33 -0.73 6.92 13.14
C PHE A 33 -1.66 8.12 13.33
N GLU A 34 -2.03 8.44 14.57
CA GLU A 34 -2.82 9.61 14.93
C GLU A 34 -2.16 10.94 14.54
N LYS A 35 -0.84 10.96 14.35
CA LYS A 35 -0.11 12.16 13.92
C LYS A 35 0.01 12.30 12.40
N LEU A 36 -0.55 11.37 11.62
CA LEU A 36 -0.52 11.40 10.15
C LEU A 36 -1.69 12.19 9.54
N SER A 37 -2.48 12.90 10.34
CA SER A 37 -3.64 13.66 9.85
C SER A 37 -3.28 14.74 8.83
N GLY A 38 -2.06 15.30 8.92
CA GLY A 38 -1.53 16.29 7.97
C GLY A 38 -1.00 15.69 6.67
N LEU A 39 -0.81 14.37 6.62
CA LEU A 39 -0.19 13.68 5.51
C LEU A 39 -1.12 13.68 4.29
N ARG A 40 -0.55 13.96 3.12
CA ARG A 40 -1.26 14.01 1.83
C ARG A 40 -0.61 13.13 0.78
N GLU A 41 0.68 12.89 0.91
CA GLU A 41 1.43 12.03 0.00
C GLU A 41 2.13 10.93 0.78
N LEU A 42 1.88 9.69 0.38
CA LEU A 42 2.58 8.53 0.91
C LEU A 42 3.24 7.79 -0.25
N ARG A 43 4.57 7.67 -0.18
CA ARG A 43 5.36 6.90 -1.13
C ARG A 43 6.13 5.83 -0.38
N VAL A 44 5.95 4.58 -0.79
CA VAL A 44 6.53 3.42 -0.13
C VAL A 44 7.15 2.52 -1.18
N GLU A 45 8.47 2.36 -1.12
CA GLU A 45 9.18 1.40 -1.94
C GLU A 45 9.78 0.29 -1.07
N LEU A 46 9.19 -0.90 -1.19
CA LEU A 46 9.71 -2.09 -0.56
C LEU A 46 10.95 -2.58 -1.32
N TRP A 47 12.12 -2.52 -0.69
CA TRP A 47 13.31 -3.24 -1.12
C TRP A 47 13.57 -4.40 -0.16
N GLY A 48 13.87 -5.59 -0.69
CA GLY A 48 14.51 -6.64 0.11
C GLY A 48 13.61 -7.63 0.85
N ILE A 49 12.31 -7.76 0.52
CA ILE A 49 11.57 -8.95 0.95
C ILE A 49 12.02 -10.12 0.05
N SER A 50 13.04 -10.85 0.49
CA SER A 50 13.37 -12.21 0.01
C SER A 50 12.10 -13.08 -0.03
N PRO A 51 12.02 -14.13 -0.87
CA PRO A 51 10.79 -14.65 -1.51
C PRO A 51 9.59 -14.68 -0.55
N PRO A 52 8.38 -14.36 -1.02
CA PRO A 52 7.21 -14.04 -0.21
C PRO A 52 7.04 -15.04 0.93
N THR A 53 7.56 -14.67 2.09
CA THR A 53 7.32 -15.44 3.31
C THR A 53 5.93 -15.06 3.78
N PRO A 54 5.21 -15.95 4.50
CA PRO A 54 3.91 -15.62 5.07
C PRO A 54 3.91 -14.31 5.89
N ARG A 55 5.07 -13.91 6.45
CA ARG A 55 5.25 -12.63 7.15
C ARG A 55 5.12 -11.40 6.24
N ALA A 56 5.50 -11.50 4.97
CA ALA A 56 5.37 -10.40 4.01
C ALA A 56 3.89 -10.05 3.72
N VAL A 57 3.03 -11.07 3.74
CA VAL A 57 1.58 -10.93 3.57
C VAL A 57 0.96 -10.22 4.78
N SER A 58 1.50 -10.47 5.98
CA SER A 58 0.98 -9.90 7.24
C SER A 58 1.30 -8.42 7.36
N TRP A 59 2.43 -7.94 6.84
CA TRP A 59 2.80 -6.53 6.94
C TRP A 59 1.83 -5.56 6.26
N VAL A 60 1.30 -5.91 5.08
CA VAL A 60 0.36 -5.03 4.35
C VAL A 60 -0.90 -4.78 5.19
N ASP A 61 -1.45 -5.84 5.77
CA ASP A 61 -2.66 -5.78 6.57
C ASP A 61 -2.41 -5.16 7.94
N GLU A 62 -1.28 -5.48 8.56
CA GLU A 62 -0.96 -5.04 9.92
C GLU A 62 -0.51 -3.58 10.00
N TYR A 63 0.15 -3.07 8.96
CA TYR A 63 0.80 -1.75 9.02
C TYR A 63 0.35 -0.80 7.92
N LEU A 64 0.44 -1.22 6.65
CA LEU A 64 0.21 -0.31 5.52
C LEU A 64 -1.26 0.10 5.39
N VAL A 65 -2.18 -0.86 5.50
CA VAL A 65 -3.63 -0.59 5.46
C VAL A 65 -4.05 0.33 6.61
N PRO A 66 -3.69 0.06 7.88
CA PRO A 66 -3.95 0.99 8.99
C PRO A 66 -3.34 2.38 8.77
N CYS A 67 -2.10 2.45 8.27
CA CYS A 67 -1.45 3.71 7.96
C CYS A 67 -2.25 4.52 6.94
N ILE A 68 -2.67 3.92 5.83
CA ILE A 68 -3.47 4.59 4.79
C ILE A 68 -4.81 5.06 5.35
N LYS A 69 -5.46 4.26 6.20
CA LYS A 69 -6.74 4.61 6.85
C LYS A 69 -6.62 5.76 7.85
N ALA A 70 -5.48 5.87 8.53
CA ALA A 70 -5.22 6.93 9.50
C ALA A 70 -4.98 8.30 8.85
N ILE A 71 -4.54 8.31 7.59
CA ILE A 71 -4.46 9.54 6.80
C ILE A 71 -5.89 10.06 6.58
N VAL A 72 -6.12 11.35 6.81
CA VAL A 72 -7.47 11.95 6.66
C VAL A 72 -7.75 12.31 5.21
N ARG A 73 -6.72 12.77 4.48
CA ARG A 73 -6.86 13.28 3.11
C ARG A 73 -5.65 12.90 2.27
N LEU A 74 -5.66 11.67 1.76
CA LEU A 74 -4.61 11.18 0.87
C LEU A 74 -4.86 11.71 -0.55
N GLU A 75 -3.85 12.37 -1.13
CA GLU A 75 -3.88 12.91 -2.49
C GLU A 75 -2.96 12.11 -3.42
N VAL A 76 -1.83 11.63 -2.93
CA VAL A 76 -0.87 10.83 -3.70
C VAL A 76 -0.55 9.55 -2.96
N LEU A 77 -0.70 8.42 -3.64
CA LEU A 77 -0.24 7.12 -3.18
C LEU A 77 0.65 6.48 -4.24
N ASP A 78 1.90 6.24 -3.89
CA ASP A 78 2.85 5.53 -4.75
C ASP A 78 3.45 4.37 -3.97
N ILE A 79 3.00 3.15 -4.26
CA ILE A 79 3.39 1.97 -3.51
C ILE A 79 3.93 0.91 -4.46
N LYS A 80 5.14 0.44 -4.15
CA LYS A 80 5.69 -0.78 -4.71
C LYS A 80 5.52 -1.91 -3.68
N CYS A 81 4.63 -2.87 -3.92
CA CYS A 81 4.35 -3.95 -2.97
C CYS A 81 4.00 -5.28 -3.66
N ALA A 82 3.98 -6.37 -2.88
CA ALA A 82 3.65 -7.70 -3.39
C ALA A 82 2.13 -7.95 -3.50
N HIS A 83 1.31 -7.23 -2.72
CA HIS A 83 -0.14 -7.49 -2.58
C HIS A 83 -0.98 -6.20 -2.72
N PRO A 84 -0.96 -5.54 -3.90
CA PRO A 84 -1.64 -4.27 -4.08
C PRO A 84 -3.16 -4.35 -3.92
N HIS A 85 -3.79 -5.50 -4.20
CA HIS A 85 -5.23 -5.72 -4.05
C HIS A 85 -5.72 -5.56 -2.60
N LYS A 86 -4.87 -5.80 -1.60
CA LYS A 86 -5.23 -5.61 -0.19
C LYS A 86 -5.38 -4.14 0.21
N LEU A 87 -4.84 -3.24 -0.61
CA LEU A 87 -4.94 -1.80 -0.37
C LEU A 87 -6.29 -1.25 -0.83
N LEU A 88 -6.98 -1.91 -1.77
CA LEU A 88 -8.22 -1.40 -2.39
C LEU A 88 -9.26 -0.97 -1.35
N PRO A 89 -9.58 -1.77 -0.30
CA PRO A 89 -10.57 -1.36 0.69
C PRO A 89 -10.14 -0.12 1.49
N ALA A 90 -8.83 0.14 1.64
CA ALA A 90 -8.33 1.33 2.30
C ALA A 90 -8.41 2.58 1.41
N LEU A 91 -8.36 2.41 0.09
CA LEU A 91 -8.44 3.50 -0.88
C LEU A 91 -9.86 4.04 -1.05
N GLU A 92 -10.88 3.24 -0.77
CA GLU A 92 -12.29 3.67 -0.84
C GLU A 92 -12.56 4.92 0.01
N GLN A 93 -11.94 5.02 1.20
CA GLN A 93 -12.05 6.19 2.08
C GLN A 93 -11.53 7.46 1.40
N HIS A 94 -10.56 7.32 0.51
CA HIS A 94 -9.83 8.41 -0.15
C HIS A 94 -10.35 8.72 -1.56
N ARG A 95 -11.46 8.12 -1.98
CA ARG A 95 -12.01 8.26 -3.34
C ARG A 95 -12.23 9.70 -3.82
N ARG A 96 -12.43 10.64 -2.88
CA ARG A 96 -12.66 12.08 -3.16
C ARG A 96 -11.42 12.95 -3.06
N SER A 97 -10.32 12.43 -2.54
CA SER A 97 -9.09 13.19 -2.33
C SER A 97 -7.93 12.67 -3.17
N LEU A 98 -7.93 11.38 -3.48
CA LEU A 98 -6.85 10.72 -4.21
C LEU A 98 -6.82 11.20 -5.66
N LYS A 99 -5.69 11.79 -6.05
CA LYS A 99 -5.41 12.32 -7.38
C LYS A 99 -4.42 11.48 -8.14
N VAL A 100 -3.45 10.89 -7.45
CA VAL A 100 -2.41 10.06 -8.05
C VAL A 100 -2.37 8.72 -7.34
N LEU A 101 -2.57 7.64 -8.10
CA LEU A 101 -2.43 6.28 -7.63
C LEU A 101 -1.41 5.55 -8.51
N ARG A 102 -0.30 5.15 -7.90
CA ARG A 102 0.72 4.32 -8.52
C ARG A 102 0.87 3.04 -7.72
N LEU A 103 0.48 1.93 -8.33
CA LEU A 103 0.65 0.60 -7.75
C LEU A 103 1.63 -0.17 -8.62
N ARG A 104 2.76 -0.53 -8.02
CA ARG A 104 3.85 -1.25 -8.68
C ARG A 104 4.05 -2.59 -7.99
N GLN A 105 4.14 -3.67 -8.75
CA GLN A 105 4.38 -5.00 -8.18
C GLN A 105 5.86 -5.21 -7.89
N CYS A 106 6.21 -5.57 -6.66
CA CYS A 106 7.62 -5.70 -6.27
C CYS A 106 8.26 -7.06 -6.62
N MET A 107 7.45 -8.09 -6.92
CA MET A 107 7.91 -9.44 -7.29
C MET A 107 6.90 -10.11 -8.22
N ALA A 108 7.39 -10.96 -9.14
CA ALA A 108 6.57 -11.90 -9.92
C ALA A 108 6.12 -13.07 -9.02
N SER A 109 5.40 -12.78 -7.95
CA SER A 109 4.69 -13.81 -7.19
C SER A 109 3.50 -14.25 -8.05
N TRP A 110 3.61 -15.43 -8.65
CA TRP A 110 2.60 -16.04 -9.55
C TRP A 110 1.26 -16.29 -8.84
N ALA A 111 1.24 -16.22 -7.51
CA ALA A 111 0.14 -16.68 -6.67
C ALA A 111 -0.99 -15.66 -6.43
N LEU A 112 -0.83 -14.37 -6.76
CA LEU A 112 -1.82 -13.36 -6.36
C LEU A 112 -2.17 -12.42 -7.50
N ARG A 113 -3.46 -12.44 -7.82
CA ARG A 113 -4.07 -11.94 -9.05
C ARG A 113 -4.78 -10.64 -8.73
N VAL A 114 -4.43 -9.57 -9.43
CA VAL A 114 -5.32 -8.41 -9.56
C VAL A 114 -6.17 -8.70 -10.78
N THR A 115 -7.48 -8.74 -10.59
CA THR A 115 -8.42 -9.02 -11.68
C THR A 115 -8.64 -7.75 -12.52
N ALA A 116 -9.19 -7.91 -13.73
CA ALA A 116 -9.64 -6.76 -14.51
C ALA A 116 -10.75 -5.99 -13.78
N GLU A 117 -11.59 -6.68 -13.01
CA GLU A 117 -12.65 -6.09 -12.19
C GLU A 117 -12.08 -5.20 -11.08
N ASP A 118 -11.00 -5.61 -10.40
CA ASP A 118 -10.33 -4.78 -9.40
C ASP A 118 -9.80 -3.47 -10.01
N ILE A 119 -9.26 -3.55 -11.23
CA ILE A 119 -8.73 -2.38 -11.95
C ILE A 119 -9.86 -1.44 -12.38
N GLU A 120 -10.96 -1.99 -12.88
CA GLU A 120 -12.13 -1.20 -13.25
C GLU A 120 -12.78 -0.59 -12.00
N GLY A 121 -12.83 -1.34 -10.90
CA GLY A 121 -13.23 -0.87 -9.58
C GLY A 121 -12.40 0.32 -9.13
N LEU A 122 -11.06 0.27 -9.26
CA LEU A 122 -10.18 1.41 -8.96
C LEU A 122 -10.50 2.65 -9.81
N ARG A 123 -10.66 2.46 -11.12
CA ARG A 123 -10.95 3.54 -12.07
C ARG A 123 -12.28 4.21 -11.77
N THR A 124 -13.30 3.42 -11.44
CA THR A 124 -14.65 3.91 -11.14
C THR A 124 -14.75 4.50 -9.73
N MET A 125 -13.99 3.97 -8.77
CA MET A 125 -13.97 4.42 -7.39
C MET A 125 -13.41 5.83 -7.26
N CYS A 126 -12.26 6.12 -7.87
CA CYS A 126 -11.57 7.40 -7.69
C CYS A 126 -12.03 8.45 -8.71
N THR A 127 -13.07 9.22 -8.35
CA THR A 127 -13.63 10.27 -9.23
C THR A 127 -12.71 11.47 -9.45
N CYS A 128 -11.68 11.62 -8.61
CA CYS A 128 -10.73 12.74 -8.66
C CYS A 128 -9.34 12.32 -9.17
N LEU A 129 -9.22 11.12 -9.74
CA LEU A 129 -7.93 10.57 -10.15
C LEU A 129 -7.45 11.25 -11.44
N ASP A 130 -6.39 12.04 -11.31
CA ASP A 130 -5.68 12.67 -12.43
C ASP A 130 -4.73 11.66 -13.10
N GLU A 131 -4.14 10.76 -12.30
CA GLU A 131 -3.13 9.80 -12.76
C GLU A 131 -3.32 8.41 -12.12
N LEU A 132 -3.41 7.38 -12.97
CA LEU A 132 -3.40 5.98 -12.57
C LEU A 132 -2.26 5.25 -13.28
N VAL A 133 -1.27 4.80 -12.51
CA VAL A 133 -0.18 3.95 -13.01
C VAL A 133 -0.29 2.59 -12.35
N LEU A 134 -0.51 1.56 -13.16
CA LEU A 134 -0.59 0.17 -12.74
C LEU A 134 0.52 -0.59 -13.43
N ASP A 135 1.58 -0.89 -12.69
CA ASP A 135 2.67 -1.77 -13.12
C ASP A 135 2.53 -3.10 -12.36
N ILE A 136 1.45 -3.81 -12.67
CA ILE A 136 1.00 -5.03 -12.00
C ILE A 136 0.60 -6.07 -13.05
N LYS A 137 0.86 -7.35 -12.79
CA LYS A 137 0.44 -8.42 -13.70
C LYS A 137 -1.06 -8.70 -13.49
N VAL A 138 -1.86 -8.41 -14.53
CA VAL A 138 -3.29 -8.76 -14.59
C VAL A 138 -3.41 -10.22 -15.03
N VAL A 139 -4.25 -11.00 -14.37
CA VAL A 139 -4.52 -12.40 -14.75
C VAL A 139 -5.96 -12.50 -15.24
N GLY A 140 -6.18 -13.12 -16.39
CA GLY A 140 -7.51 -13.28 -16.96
C GLY A 140 -8.29 -14.45 -16.35
N ASP A 141 -9.62 -14.39 -16.38
CA ASP A 141 -10.50 -15.40 -15.75
C ASP A 141 -10.24 -16.84 -16.25
N ALA A 142 -9.79 -17.02 -17.49
CA ALA A 142 -9.45 -18.33 -18.04
C ALA A 142 -8.17 -18.94 -17.43
N GLU A 143 -7.16 -18.13 -17.12
CA GLU A 143 -5.95 -18.58 -16.40
C GLU A 143 -6.25 -18.89 -14.92
N ILE A 144 -7.42 -18.45 -14.42
CA ILE A 144 -7.83 -18.70 -13.05
C ILE A 144 -8.25 -20.15 -12.82
N GLU A 145 -8.93 -20.73 -13.82
CA GLU A 145 -9.54 -22.05 -13.78
C GLU A 145 -8.50 -23.17 -14.01
N GLU A 146 -7.60 -22.99 -14.98
CA GLU A 146 -6.57 -23.99 -15.34
C GLU A 146 -5.60 -24.29 -14.17
N GLN A 147 -5.33 -23.32 -13.31
CA GLN A 147 -4.45 -23.50 -12.14
C GLN A 147 -5.16 -24.05 -10.89
N ARG A 148 -6.50 -24.05 -10.85
CA ARG A 148 -7.26 -24.68 -9.75
C ARG A 148 -7.26 -26.21 -9.87
N GLU A 149 -7.06 -26.75 -11.07
CA GLU A 149 -7.04 -28.19 -11.32
C GLU A 149 -5.66 -28.83 -11.07
N GLU A 150 -4.59 -28.03 -10.95
CA GLU A 150 -3.22 -28.51 -10.71
C GLU A 150 -2.77 -28.48 -9.24
N THR A 151 -3.65 -28.15 -8.27
CA THR A 151 -3.31 -28.09 -6.82
C THR A 151 -4.04 -29.13 -5.99
#